data_AF-A0AAI8KDB8-F1
#
_entry.id   AF-A0AAI8KDB8-F1
#
_cell.length_a   1.000
_cell.length_b   1.000
_cell.length_c   1.000
_cell.angle_alpha   90.00
_cell.angle_beta   90.00
_cell.angle_gamma   90.00
#
_symmetry.space_group_name_H-M   'P 1'
#
loop_
_entity.id
_entity.type
_entity.pdbx_description
1 polymer ?
#
loop_
_entity_poly.entity_id
_entity_poly.type
_entity_poly.pdbx_seq_one_letter_code
_entity_poly.pdbx_strand_id
1 'polypeptide(L)'
;MNVYQDPFQIGLMIVTTLVLDRLIAAPAWRTTIGSILFASSLFTLLFHQAWFYHGIDLYMWKSWGLMMGICLMLRRHRRLTEEASRDLR
;
A
#
# COMPACT_ATOMS: atom_id res chain seq x y z
N MET A 1 -21.30 -16.74 8.72
CA MET A 1 -19.97 -17.00 8.13
C MET A 1 -18.94 -16.45 9.10
N ASN A 2 -18.14 -17.32 9.72
CA ASN A 2 -17.12 -16.93 10.69
C ASN A 2 -16.01 -16.19 9.93
N VAL A 3 -15.95 -14.86 10.06
CA VAL A 3 -14.84 -14.04 9.57
C VAL A 3 -13.71 -14.19 10.58
N TYR A 4 -13.11 -15.38 10.65
CA TYR A 4 -11.83 -15.54 11.31
C TYR A 4 -10.79 -14.94 10.36
N GLN A 5 -10.41 -13.69 10.63
CA GLN A 5 -9.22 -13.12 10.01
C GLN A 5 -8.04 -13.98 10.47
N ASP A 6 -7.46 -14.75 9.54
CA ASP A 6 -6.35 -15.63 9.88
C ASP A 6 -5.21 -14.76 10.45
N PRO A 7 -4.73 -15.02 11.68
CA PRO A 7 -3.63 -14.24 12.26
C PRO A 7 -2.36 -14.31 11.40
N PHE A 8 -2.22 -15.36 10.60
CA PHE A 8 -1.20 -15.50 9.58
C PHE A 8 -1.31 -14.44 8.48
N GLN A 9 -2.52 -14.08 8.03
CA GLN A 9 -2.74 -13.07 7.01
C GLN A 9 -2.29 -11.67 7.50
N ILE A 10 -2.64 -11.34 8.74
CA ILE A 10 -2.21 -10.08 9.38
C ILE A 10 -0.68 -10.07 9.53
N GLY A 11 -0.09 -11.18 9.98
CA GLY A 11 1.37 -11.33 10.06
C GLY A 11 2.05 -11.13 8.71
N LEU A 12 1.49 -11.73 7.64
CA LEU A 12 2.03 -11.59 6.29
C LEU A 12 1.93 -10.16 5.78
N MET A 13 0.83 -9.43 6.07
CA MET A 13 0.68 -8.01 5.75
C MET A 13 1.71 -7.13 6.46
N ILE A 14 2.02 -7.42 7.73
CA ILE A 14 3.04 -6.69 8.47
C ILE A 14 4.42 -6.96 7.86
N VAL A 15 4.74 -8.21 7.55
CA VAL A 15 6.03 -8.58 6.94
C VAL A 15 6.18 -7.92 5.56
N THR A 16 5.17 -7.99 4.69
CA THR A 16 5.23 -7.32 3.39
C THR A 16 5.34 -5.80 3.53
N THR A 17 4.67 -5.20 4.51
CA THR A 17 4.82 -3.76 4.83
C THR A 17 6.26 -3.42 5.18
N LEU A 18 6.90 -4.19 6.06
CA LEU A 18 8.28 -3.97 6.49
C LEU A 18 9.27 -4.20 5.36
N VAL A 19 9.06 -5.23 4.55
CA VAL A 19 9.89 -5.53 3.38
C VAL A 19 9.79 -4.40 2.36
N LEU A 20 8.59 -3.89 2.07
CA LEU A 20 8.41 -2.73 1.20
C LEU A 20 9.07 -1.48 1.79
N ASP A 21 8.87 -1.19 3.09
CA ASP A 21 9.48 0.01 3.69
C ASP A 21 11.02 -0.07 3.69
N ARG A 22 11.59 -1.27 3.82
CA ARG A 22 13.04 -1.55 3.73
C ARG A 22 13.56 -1.45 2.29
N LEU A 23 12.89 -2.06 1.32
CA LEU A 23 13.31 -2.07 -0.09
C LEU A 23 13.24 -0.68 -0.71
N ILE A 24 12.29 0.15 -0.27
CA ILE A 24 12.07 1.45 -0.86
C ILE A 24 12.87 2.53 -0.11
N ALA A 25 14.19 2.40 -0.12
CA ALA A 25 15.10 3.43 0.39
C ALA A 25 15.12 4.68 -0.51
N ALA A 26 14.96 4.52 -1.83
CA ALA A 26 15.04 5.62 -2.79
C ALA A 26 13.72 6.41 -2.92
N PRO A 27 13.73 7.75 -2.80
CA PRO A 27 12.51 8.57 -2.80
C PRO A 27 11.74 8.56 -4.13
N ALA A 28 12.42 8.41 -5.27
CA ALA A 28 11.77 8.30 -6.57
C ALA A 28 10.95 7.01 -6.72
N TRP A 29 11.49 5.89 -6.21
CA TRP A 29 10.86 4.57 -6.28
C TRP A 29 9.62 4.47 -5.36
N ARG A 30 9.56 5.25 -4.28
CA ARG A 30 8.37 5.33 -3.38
C ARG A 30 7.11 5.71 -4.12
N THR A 31 7.18 6.70 -5.00
CA THR A 31 6.00 7.14 -5.74
C THR A 31 5.61 6.19 -6.85
N THR A 32 6.57 5.66 -7.61
CA THR A 32 6.24 4.71 -8.67
C THR A 32 5.60 3.44 -8.09
N ILE A 33 6.21 2.89 -7.04
CA ILE A 33 5.70 1.69 -6.37
C ILE A 33 4.36 2.00 -5.66
N GLY A 34 4.25 3.12 -4.96
CA GLY A 34 3.02 3.55 -4.31
C GLY A 34 1.86 3.76 -5.29
N SER A 35 2.11 4.41 -6.43
CA SER A 35 1.12 4.61 -7.50
C SER A 35 0.70 3.29 -8.14
N ILE A 36 1.64 2.38 -8.40
CA ILE A 36 1.33 1.06 -8.98
C ILE A 36 0.49 0.24 -7.98
N LEU A 37 0.88 0.22 -6.70
CA LEU A 37 0.11 -0.45 -5.64
C LEU A 37 -1.29 0.13 -5.51
N PHE A 38 -1.42 1.45 -5.52
CA PHE A 38 -2.70 2.14 -5.43
C PHE A 38 -3.58 1.85 -6.65
N ALA A 39 -3.04 2.04 -7.87
CA ALA A 39 -3.78 1.84 -9.12
C ALA A 39 -4.20 0.39 -9.31
N SER A 40 -3.32 -0.58 -9.01
CA SER A 40 -3.64 -2.01 -9.08
C SER A 40 -4.67 -2.42 -8.03
N SER A 41 -4.57 -1.91 -6.80
CA SER A 41 -5.56 -2.18 -5.75
C SER A 41 -6.93 -1.58 -6.07
N LEU A 42 -6.95 -0.34 -6.59
CA LEU A 42 -8.18 0.34 -7.00
C LEU A 42 -8.82 -0.35 -8.22
N PHE A 43 -8.01 -0.70 -9.22
CA PHE A 43 -8.48 -1.41 -10.41
C PHE A 43 -9.10 -2.76 -10.03
N THR A 44 -8.44 -3.51 -9.16
CA THR A 44 -8.95 -4.82 -8.73
C THR A 44 -10.15 -4.75 -7.78
N LEU A 45 -10.44 -3.58 -7.19
CA LEU A 45 -11.70 -3.31 -6.48
C LEU A 45 -12.84 -2.94 -7.44
N LEU A 46 -12.55 -2.11 -8.45
CA LEU A 46 -13.53 -1.69 -9.44
C LEU A 46 -13.99 -2.84 -10.35
N PHE A 47 -13.08 -3.76 -10.70
CA PHE A 47 -13.37 -4.93 -11.54
C PHE A 47 -13.59 -6.20 -10.71
N HIS A 48 -14.28 -6.07 -9.56
CA HIS A 48 -14.51 -7.18 -8.63
C HIS A 48 -15.20 -8.39 -9.28
N GLN A 49 -16.13 -8.15 -10.22
CA GLN A 49 -16.90 -9.20 -10.89
C GLN A 49 -16.11 -10.07 -11.88
N ALA A 50 -14.96 -9.62 -12.40
CA ALA A 50 -14.20 -10.36 -13.41
C ALA A 50 -13.30 -11.47 -12.83
N TRP A 51 -13.05 -11.47 -11.51
CA TRP A 51 -12.08 -12.35 -10.85
C TRP A 51 -12.67 -13.08 -9.64
N PHE A 52 -13.89 -13.60 -9.77
CA PHE A 52 -14.54 -14.35 -8.71
C PHE A 52 -14.08 -15.80 -8.65
N TYR A 53 -13.37 -16.16 -7.58
CA TYR A 53 -13.50 -17.45 -6.88
C TYR A 53 -12.82 -17.47 -5.48
N HIS A 54 -12.08 -16.42 -5.10
CA HIS A 54 -11.41 -16.35 -3.79
C HIS A 54 -11.82 -15.12 -2.98
N GLY A 55 -12.70 -15.36 -2.01
CA GLY A 55 -12.47 -15.08 -0.59
C GLY A 55 -12.40 -13.62 -0.12
N ILE A 56 -13.07 -13.38 1.01
CA ILE A 56 -12.94 -12.22 1.91
C ILE A 56 -11.46 -11.83 2.16
N ASP A 57 -10.53 -12.77 2.06
CA ASP A 57 -9.09 -12.53 2.20
C ASP A 57 -8.50 -11.56 1.16
N LEU A 58 -9.02 -11.59 -0.08
CA LEU A 58 -8.57 -10.67 -1.12
C LEU A 58 -9.03 -9.23 -0.86
N TYR A 59 -10.12 -9.02 -0.13
CA TYR A 59 -10.59 -7.68 0.23
C TYR A 59 -9.65 -6.98 1.20
N MET A 60 -9.15 -7.70 2.21
CA MET A 60 -8.15 -7.17 3.13
C MET A 60 -6.86 -6.79 2.39
N TRP A 61 -6.38 -7.62 1.47
CA TRP A 61 -5.18 -7.30 0.68
C TRP A 61 -5.37 -6.09 -0.23
N LYS A 62 -6.55 -5.93 -0.83
CA LYS A 62 -6.89 -4.77 -1.65
C LYS A 62 -6.93 -3.48 -0.83
N SER A 63 -7.58 -3.50 0.34
CA SER A 63 -7.65 -2.31 1.22
C SER A 63 -6.29 -1.94 1.80
N TRP A 64 -5.49 -2.94 2.17
CA TRP A 64 -4.10 -2.74 2.59
C TRP A 64 -3.26 -2.11 1.47
N GLY A 65 -3.35 -2.61 0.24
CA GLY A 65 -2.61 -2.07 -0.91
C GLY A 65 -2.99 -0.61 -1.23
N LEU A 66 -4.27 -0.27 -1.09
CA LEU A 66 -4.78 1.09 -1.16
C LEU A 66 -4.17 1.99 -0.08
N MET A 67 -4.25 1.56 1.18
CA MET A 67 -3.72 2.30 2.33
C MET A 67 -2.21 2.51 2.22
N MET A 68 -1.46 1.47 1.86
CA MET A 68 -0.01 1.53 1.67
C MET A 68 0.38 2.43 0.50
N GLY A 69 -0.35 2.39 -0.61
CA GLY A 69 -0.15 3.31 -1.74
C GLY A 69 -0.26 4.78 -1.32
N ILE A 70 -1.31 5.11 -0.56
CA ILE A 70 -1.52 6.47 -0.01
C ILE A 70 -0.41 6.83 0.98
N CYS A 71 -0.06 5.93 1.91
CA CYS A 71 0.98 6.20 2.91
C CYS A 71 2.35 6.47 2.26
N LEU A 72 2.70 5.74 1.20
CA LEU A 72 3.96 5.95 0.47
C LEU A 72 3.97 7.31 -0.26
N MET A 73 2.85 7.71 -0.86
CA MET A 73 2.70 9.02 -1.49
C MET A 73 2.80 10.17 -0.47
N LEU A 74 2.09 10.07 0.66
CA LEU A 74 2.11 11.08 1.73
C LEU A 74 3.50 11.24 2.35
N ARG A 75 4.22 10.14 2.57
CA ARG A 75 5.61 10.18 3.09
C ARG A 75 6.55 10.92 2.14
N ARG A 76 6.37 10.84 0.82
CA ARG A 76 7.15 11.65 -0.14
C ARG A 76 6.80 13.12 -0.03
N HIS A 77 5.51 13.45 0.03
CA HIS A 77 5.04 14.83 0.12
C HIS A 77 5.63 15.53 1.35
N ARG A 78 5.64 14.84 2.50
CA ARG A 78 6.24 15.36 3.73
C ARG A 78 7.73 15.65 3.60
N ARG A 79 8.51 14.76 2.97
CA ARG A 79 9.95 15.00 2.75
C ARG A 79 10.20 16.22 1.86
N LEU A 80 9.45 16.38 0.78
CA LEU A 80 9.57 17.54 -0.10
C LEU A 80 9.23 18.85 0.64
N THR A 81 8.22 18.83 1.50
CA THR A 81 7.88 20.00 2.34
C THR A 81 8.97 20.29 3.38
N GLU A 82 9.55 19.28 4.01
CA GLU A 82 10.65 19.43 4.96
C GLU A 82 11.91 19.96 4.28
N GLU A 83 12.26 19.48 3.08
CA GLU A 83 13.36 19.99 2.25
C GLU A 83 13.14 21.44 1.85
N ALA A 84 11.96 21.78 1.32
CA ALA A 84 11.62 23.15 0.94
C ALA A 84 11.65 24.13 2.13
N SER A 85 11.25 23.69 3.33
CA SER A 85 11.35 24.52 4.54
C SER A 85 12.77 24.73 5.05
N ARG A 86 13.70 23.85 4.67
CA ARG A 86 15.11 23.91 5.06
C ARG A 86 15.90 24.87 4.16
N ASP A 87 15.54 24.96 2.89
CA ASP A 87 16.13 25.93 1.93
C ASP A 87 15.67 27.37 2.18
N LEU A 88 14.59 27.56 2.95
CA LEU A 88 14.03 28.86 3.34
C LEU A 88 14.65 29.46 4.61
N ARG A 89 15.54 28.73 5.30
CA ARG A 89 16.28 29.18 6.50
C ARG A 89 17.75 29.40 6.18
#